data_AF-A0A849FSE2-F1
#
_entry.id   AF-A0A849FSE2-F1
#
_cell.length_a   1.000
_cell.length_b   1.000
_cell.length_c   1.000
_cell.angle_alpha   90.00
_cell.angle_beta   90.00
_cell.angle_gamma   90.00
#
_symmetry.space_group_name_H-M   'P 1'
#
loop_
_entity.id
_entity.type
_entity.pdbx_description
1 polymer ?
#
loop_
_entity_poly.entity_id
_entity_poly.type
_entity_poly.pdbx_seq_one_letter_code
_entity_poly.pdbx_strand_id
1 'polypeptide(L)' 'AFLVAGIVPLMPFVLGIDRAFEWAAILTACVFFMIGALKSRWSLSKWWWSGGETLAIGSVAAAIAFFVGSLFHV' A
#
# COMPACT_ATOMS: atom_id res chain seq x y z
N ALA A 1 -3.27 14.21 3.74
CA ALA A 1 -2.32 13.08 3.57
C ALA A 1 -3.04 11.77 3.26
N PHE A 2 -3.96 11.30 4.13
CA PHE A 2 -4.69 10.03 3.95
C PHE A 2 -5.40 9.90 2.59
N LEU A 3 -6.18 10.91 2.19
CA LEU A 3 -6.93 10.90 0.93
C LEU A 3 -6.00 10.77 -0.29
N VAL A 4 -4.90 11.52 -0.29
CA VAL A 4 -3.91 11.48 -1.38
C VAL A 4 -3.24 10.10 -1.45
N ALA A 5 -2.86 9.53 -0.32
CA ALA A 5 -2.27 8.19 -0.27
C ALA A 5 -3.26 7.10 -0.75
N GLY A 6 -4.54 7.24 -0.41
CA GLY A 6 -5.59 6.28 -0.79
C GLY A 6 -6.03 6.38 -2.25
N ILE A 7 -5.95 7.57 -2.88
CA ILE A 7 -6.40 7.74 -4.26
C ILE A 7 -5.41 7.16 -5.28
N VAL A 8 -4.12 7.15 -4.95
CA VAL A 8 -3.04 6.67 -5.83
C VAL A 8 -3.28 5.23 -6.33
N PRO A 9 -3.52 4.22 -5.47
CA PRO A 9 -3.81 2.87 -5.94
C PRO A 9 -5.19 2.68 -6.57
N LEU A 10 -6.11 3.64 -6.43
CA LEU A 10 -7.43 3.60 -7.08
C LEU A 10 -7.41 4.12 -8.53
N MET A 11 -6.39 4.91 -8.89
CA MET A 11 -6.24 5.48 -10.24
C MET A 11 -6.31 4.43 -11.37
N PRO A 12 -5.66 3.25 -11.29
CA PRO A 12 -5.75 2.24 -12.35
C PRO A 12 -7.18 1.74 -12.60
N PHE A 13 -8.01 1.68 -11.56
CA PHE A 13 -9.42 1.30 -11.67
C PHE A 13 -10.26 2.40 -12.29
N VAL A 14 -10.04 3.66 -11.88
CA VAL A 14 -10.77 4.82 -12.43
C VAL A 14 -10.43 5.05 -13.90
N LEU A 15 -9.18 4.82 -14.29
CA LEU A 15 -8.70 5.02 -15.65
C LEU A 15 -8.92 3.80 -16.57
N GLY A 16 -9.45 2.70 -16.05
CA GLY A 16 -9.73 1.50 -16.85
C GLY A 16 -8.48 0.83 -17.44
N ILE A 17 -7.35 0.87 -16.72
CA ILE A 17 -6.08 0.30 -17.20
C ILE A 17 -6.16 -1.24 -17.16
N ASP A 18 -5.66 -1.90 -18.20
CA ASP A 18 -5.47 -3.35 -18.19
C ASP A 18 -4.62 -3.79 -16.98
N ARG A 19 -4.99 -4.91 -16.36
CA ARG A 19 -4.31 -5.41 -15.14
C ARG A 19 -4.36 -4.40 -13.98
N ALA A 20 -5.44 -3.62 -13.86
CA ALA A 20 -5.64 -2.59 -12.83
C ALA A 20 -5.31 -3.08 -11.39
N PHE A 21 -5.66 -4.33 -11.06
CA PHE A 21 -5.35 -4.92 -9.76
C PHE A 21 -3.84 -5.00 -9.48
N GLU A 22 -3.05 -5.43 -10.46
CA GLU A 22 -1.59 -5.55 -10.33
C GLU A 22 -0.96 -4.16 -10.18
N TRP A 23 -1.42 -3.19 -10.97
CA TRP A 23 -0.99 -1.80 -10.84
C TRP A 23 -1.34 -1.21 -9.48
N ALA A 24 -2.56 -1.44 -9.00
CA ALA A 24 -3.01 -0.98 -7.68
C ALA A 24 -2.19 -1.59 -6.54
N ALA A 25 -1.83 -2.88 -6.65
CA ALA A 25 -0.99 -3.56 -5.68
C ALA A 25 0.43 -2.95 -5.62
N ILE A 26 1.06 -2.73 -6.79
CA ILE A 26 2.38 -2.10 -6.89
C ILE A 26 2.33 -0.68 -6.30
N LEU A 27 1.32 0.12 -6.69
CA LEU A 27 1.15 1.49 -6.21
C LEU A 27 0.93 1.55 -4.70
N THR A 28 0.15 0.63 -4.12
CA THR A 28 -0.04 0.52 -2.67
C THR A 28 1.28 0.24 -1.96
N ALA A 29 2.06 -0.72 -2.46
CA ALA A 29 3.37 -1.05 -1.90
C ALA A 29 4.33 0.16 -1.96
N CYS A 30 4.36 0.87 -3.09
CA CYS A 30 5.14 2.10 -3.24
C CYS A 30 4.71 3.17 -2.23
N VAL A 31 3.40 3.40 -2.06
CA VAL A 31 2.88 4.39 -1.11
C VAL A 31 3.26 4.04 0.33
N PHE A 32 3.08 2.79 0.76
CA PHE A 32 3.45 2.36 2.12
C PHE A 32 4.95 2.50 2.38
N PHE A 33 5.80 2.07 1.44
CA PHE A 33 7.23 2.23 1.57
C PHE A 33 7.63 3.70 1.63
N MET A 34 7.04 4.55 0.79
CA MET A 34 7.36 5.97 0.71
C MET A 34 6.94 6.73 1.97
N ILE A 35 5.78 6.42 2.54
CA ILE A 35 5.34 6.98 3.84
C ILE A 35 6.31 6.55 4.95
N GLY A 36 6.69 5.27 5.00
CA GLY A 36 7.64 4.77 5.99
C GLY A 36 9.05 5.36 5.82
N ALA A 37 9.51 5.54 4.59
CA ALA A 37 10.78 6.19 4.27
C ALA A 37 10.78 7.69 4.63
N LEU A 38 9.68 8.40 4.37
CA LEU A 38 9.54 9.81 4.78
C LEU A 38 9.56 9.97 6.30
N LYS A 39 8.92 9.05 7.02
CA LYS A 39 8.95 9.01 8.49
C LYS A 39 10.38 8.85 9.03
N SER A 40 11.22 8.08 8.35
CA SER A 40 12.63 7.90 8.74
C SER A 40 13.45 9.19 8.71
N ARG A 41 13.04 10.22 7.96
CA ARG A 41 13.74 11.53 7.98
C ARG A 41 13.72 12.19 9.37
N TRP A 42 12.79 11.79 10.23
CA TRP A 42 12.62 12.30 11.60
C TRP A 42 12.99 11.25 12.67
N SER A 43 13.37 10.05 12.25
CA SER A 43 13.74 8.93 13.13
C SER A 43 15.22 8.60 12.96
N LEU A 44 15.89 8.23 14.05
CA LEU A 44 17.27 7.71 14.02
C LEU A 44 17.41 6.38 13.24
N SER A 45 16.29 5.77 12.83
CA SER A 45 16.27 4.52 12.08
C SER A 45 16.46 4.73 10.57
N LYS A 46 17.13 3.78 9.91
CA LYS A 46 17.46 3.85 8.48
C LYS A 46 16.18 3.80 7.62
N TRP A 47 16.14 4.60 6.56
CA TRP A 47 14.99 4.79 5.66
C TRP A 47 14.40 3.50 5.10
N TRP A 48 15.26 2.54 4.70
CA TRP A 48 14.80 1.25 4.19
C TRP A 48 14.12 0.38 5.26
N TRP A 49 14.54 0.52 6.53
CA TRP A 49 13.99 -0.26 7.64
C TRP A 49 12.61 0.26 8.02
N SER A 50 12.48 1.58 8.18
CA SER A 50 11.17 2.20 8.48
C SER A 50 10.18 2.05 7.31
N GLY A 51 10.67 2.15 6.06
CA GLY A 51 9.90 1.86 4.86
C GLY A 51 9.43 0.40 4.80
N GLY A 52 10.35 -0.54 5.05
CA GLY A 52 10.08 -1.98 5.08
C GLY A 52 9.10 -2.38 6.18
N GLU A 53 9.21 -1.82 7.37
CA GLU A 53 8.27 -2.05 8.47
C GLU A 53 6.85 -1.61 8.10
N THR A 54 6.72 -0.41 7.53
CA THR A 54 5.42 0.13 7.09
C THR A 54 4.82 -0.72 5.96
N LEU A 55 5.65 -1.13 5.00
CA LEU A 55 5.24 -2.02 3.92
C LEU A 55 4.79 -3.38 4.44
N ALA A 56 5.51 -3.98 5.39
CA ALA A 56 5.19 -5.28 5.96
C ALA A 56 3.85 -5.25 6.71
N ILE A 57 3.65 -4.25 7.58
CA ILE A 57 2.39 -4.06 8.31
C ILE A 57 1.22 -3.88 7.33
N GLY A 58 1.39 -3.00 6.34
CA GLY A 58 0.37 -2.75 5.33
C GLY A 58 0.05 -3.98 4.46
N SER A 59 1.07 -4.75 4.09
CA SER A 59 0.90 -5.99 3.30
C SER A 59 0.15 -7.06 4.07
N VAL A 60 0.45 -7.23 5.37
CA VAL A 60 -0.29 -8.15 6.24
C VAL A 60 -1.75 -7.72 6.35
N ALA A 61 -2.01 -6.43 6.56
CA ALA A 61 -3.38 -5.92 6.63
C ALA A 61 -4.14 -6.15 5.30
N ALA A 62 -3.49 -5.90 4.16
CA ALA A 62 -4.07 -6.14 2.84
C ALA A 62 -4.37 -7.63 2.60
N ALA A 63 -3.47 -8.52 2.99
CA ALA A 63 -3.68 -9.97 2.88
C ALA A 63 -4.87 -10.44 3.74
N ILE A 64 -5.00 -9.93 4.97
CA ILE A 64 -6.15 -10.21 5.84
C ILE A 64 -7.43 -9.71 5.19
N ALA A 65 -7.46 -8.47 4.69
CA ALA A 65 -8.64 -7.91 4.04
C ALA A 65 -9.04 -8.71 2.78
N PHE A 66 -8.08 -9.15 1.98
CA PHE A 66 -8.33 -10.00 0.81
C PHE A 66 -8.90 -11.36 1.22
N PHE A 67 -8.30 -12.01 2.22
CA PHE A 67 -8.77 -13.30 2.72
C PHE A 67 -10.19 -13.20 3.29
N VAL A 68 -10.45 -12.20 4.13
CA VAL A 68 -11.78 -11.94 4.68
C VAL A 68 -12.79 -11.67 3.56
N GLY A 69 -12.44 -10.81 2.59
CA GLY A 69 -13.29 -10.56 1.42
C GLY A 69 -13.60 -11.83 0.63
N SER A 70 -12.62 -12.73 0.47
CA SER A 70 -12.81 -14.01 -0.22
C SER A 70 -13.74 -14.97 0.54
N LEU A 71 -13.81 -14.87 1.87
CA LEU A 71 -14.69 -15.72 2.68
C LEU A 71 -16.16 -15.29 2.60
N PHE A 72 -16.43 -14.00 2.37
CA PHE A 72 -17.78 -13.46 2.22
C PHE A 72 -18.27 -13.44 0.75
N HIS A 73 -17.38 -13.66 -0.22
CA HIS A 73 -17.75 -14.02 -1.58
C HIS A 73 -18.05 -15.53 -1.65
N VAL A 74 -19.22 -15.92 -1.15
CA VAL A 74 -19.81 -17.27 -1.30
C VAL A 74 -20.98 -17.19 -2.27
#